data_AF-A0A930EVF7-F1
#
_entry.id   AF-A0A930EVF7-F1
#
_cell.length_a   1.000
_cell.length_b   1.000
_cell.length_c   1.000
_cell.angle_alpha   90.00
_cell.angle_beta   90.00
_cell.angle_gamma   90.00
#
_symmetry.space_group_name_H-M   'P 1'
#
loop_
_entity.id
_entity.type
_entity.pdbx_description
1 polymer ?
#
loop_
_entity_poly.entity_id
_entity_poly.type
_entity_poly.pdbx_seq_one_letter_code
_entity_poly.pdbx_strand_id
1 'polypeptide(L)'
;GKVHYDPENQPGISNLMQILSSLSNERSFEDIEKEFEGKGYGDFKKAVADAVCAKLEEIQTRYNEIINSDLIEITLANGAKKASVIASEKLNKVQKAIGMEIL
;
A
#
# COMPACT_ATOMS: atom_id res chain seq x y z
N GLY A 1 16.26 22.67 -14.15
CA GLY A 1 16.16 22.75 -12.68
C GLY A 1 16.89 21.56 -12.08
N LYS A 2 17.37 21.69 -10.84
CA LYS A 2 18.09 20.63 -10.12
C LYS A 2 17.08 19.75 -9.39
N VAL A 3 17.26 18.44 -9.42
CA VAL A 3 16.51 17.51 -8.57
C VAL A 3 17.11 17.58 -7.16
N HIS A 4 16.35 18.14 -6.22
CA HIS A 4 16.75 18.31 -4.82
C HIS A 4 15.52 18.27 -3.93
N TYR A 5 15.63 17.64 -2.77
CA TYR A 5 14.58 17.61 -1.77
C TYR A 5 14.51 18.93 -1.02
N ASP A 6 13.57 19.77 -1.43
CA ASP A 6 13.26 21.05 -0.80
C ASP A 6 11.75 21.27 -0.85
N PRO A 7 11.00 20.88 0.19
CA PRO A 7 9.54 21.00 0.20
C PRO A 7 9.04 22.45 0.12
N GLU A 8 9.83 23.42 0.60
CA GLU A 8 9.46 24.83 0.63
C GLU A 8 9.64 25.49 -0.74
N ASN A 9 10.79 25.29 -1.38
CA ASN A 9 11.12 25.96 -2.64
C ASN A 9 10.86 25.10 -3.88
N GLN A 10 10.77 23.77 -3.74
CA GLN A 10 10.51 22.82 -4.84
C GLN A 10 9.46 21.75 -4.48
N PRO A 11 8.25 22.14 -3.99
CA PRO A 11 7.26 21.19 -3.47
C PRO A 11 6.89 20.06 -4.45
N GLY A 12 6.79 20.37 -5.75
CA GLY A 12 6.47 19.36 -6.77
C GLY A 12 7.58 18.33 -6.99
N ILE A 13 8.85 18.74 -6.96
CA ILE A 13 9.99 17.82 -7.10
C ILE A 13 10.13 16.98 -5.84
N SER A 14 9.99 17.60 -4.66
CA SER A 14 10.04 16.92 -3.36
C SER A 14 8.95 15.85 -3.23
N ASN A 15 7.72 16.12 -3.69
CA ASN A 15 6.65 15.13 -3.71
C ASN A 15 6.96 13.97 -4.67
N LEU A 16 7.44 14.25 -5.88
CA LEU A 16 7.84 13.20 -6.84
C LEU A 16 9.00 12.35 -6.31
N MET A 17 9.92 12.95 -5.54
CA MET A 17 11.02 12.24 -4.89
C MET A 17 10.51 11.31 -3.78
N GLN A 18 9.56 11.75 -2.97
CA GLN A 18 8.90 10.88 -1.98
C GLN A 18 8.21 9.69 -2.63
N ILE A 19 7.47 9.92 -3.73
CA ILE A 19 6.83 8.84 -4.51
C ILE A 19 7.87 7.85 -5.01
N LEU A 20 8.94 8.34 -5.67
CA LEU A 20 9.99 7.47 -6.20
C LEU A 20 10.70 6.67 -5.10
N SER A 21 11.02 7.30 -3.98
CA SER A 21 11.64 6.65 -2.82
C SER A 21 10.77 5.50 -2.28
N SER A 22 9.48 5.78 -2.04
CA SER A 22 8.50 4.81 -1.53
C SER A 22 8.35 3.60 -2.46
N LEU A 23 8.36 3.84 -3.77
CA LEU A 23 8.22 2.79 -4.79
C LEU A 23 9.51 2.01 -5.06
N SER A 24 10.65 2.47 -4.56
CA SER A 24 11.98 1.91 -4.85
C SER A 24 12.64 1.28 -3.62
N ASN A 25 11.87 0.75 -2.67
CA ASN A 25 12.34 0.19 -1.39
C ASN A 25 12.96 1.24 -0.45
N GLU A 26 12.30 2.38 -0.27
CA GLU A 26 12.72 3.41 0.70
C GLU A 26 14.14 3.94 0.43
N ARG A 27 14.48 4.15 -0.85
CA ARG A 27 15.77 4.76 -1.22
C ARG A 27 15.91 6.15 -0.61
N SER A 28 17.10 6.47 -0.10
CA SER A 28 17.38 7.78 0.47
C SER A 28 17.21 8.89 -0.57
N PHE A 29 16.83 10.09 -0.13
CA PHE A 29 16.73 11.25 -1.01
C PHE A 29 18.10 11.63 -1.55
N GLU A 30 19.16 11.49 -0.75
CA GLU A 30 20.53 11.75 -1.17
C GLU A 30 20.96 10.86 -2.33
N ASP A 31 20.57 9.58 -2.34
CA ASP A 31 20.90 8.67 -3.45
C ASP A 31 20.11 9.01 -4.72
N ILE A 32 18.87 9.45 -4.58
CA ILE A 32 18.06 9.92 -5.71
C ILE A 32 18.66 11.21 -6.26
N GLU A 33 19.03 12.17 -5.41
CA GLU A 33 19.70 13.41 -5.83
C GLU A 33 20.99 13.14 -6.61
N LYS A 34 21.82 12.21 -6.13
CA LYS A 34 23.05 11.79 -6.83
C LYS A 34 22.76 11.14 -8.18
N GLU A 35 21.75 10.26 -8.25
CA GLU A 35 21.37 9.60 -9.50
C GLU A 35 20.92 10.58 -10.59
N PHE A 36 20.26 11.67 -10.18
CA PHE A 36 19.74 12.70 -11.06
C PHE A 36 20.60 13.96 -11.12
N GLU A 37 21.83 13.91 -10.59
CA GLU A 37 22.79 15.00 -10.72
C GLU A 37 23.12 15.23 -12.20
N GLY A 38 23.06 16.50 -12.64
CA GLY A 38 23.25 16.88 -14.04
C GLY A 38 22.11 16.48 -15.00
N LYS A 39 21.09 15.74 -14.54
CA LYS A 39 19.91 15.37 -15.35
C LYS A 39 18.81 16.42 -15.26
N GLY A 40 17.96 16.44 -16.28
CA GLY A 40 16.81 17.35 -16.34
C GLY A 40 15.57 16.79 -15.61
N TYR A 41 14.59 17.67 -15.36
CA TYR A 41 13.30 17.26 -14.80
C TYR A 41 12.52 16.30 -15.71
N GLY A 42 12.79 16.29 -17.02
CA GLY A 42 12.20 15.32 -17.95
C GLY A 42 12.60 13.88 -17.60
N ASP A 43 13.90 13.65 -17.43
CA ASP A 43 14.43 12.32 -17.07
C ASP A 43 13.93 11.88 -15.70
N PHE A 44 13.92 12.79 -14.72
CA PHE A 44 13.41 12.51 -13.38
C PHE A 44 11.92 12.14 -13.40
N LYS A 45 11.07 12.94 -14.04
CA LYS A 45 9.63 12.64 -14.15
C LYS A 45 9.36 11.33 -14.88
N LYS A 46 10.17 11.02 -15.90
CA LYS A 46 10.06 9.75 -16.62
C LYS A 46 10.38 8.58 -15.70
N ALA A 47 11.47 8.66 -14.92
CA ALA A 47 11.80 7.62 -13.95
C ALA A 47 10.70 7.41 -12.88
N VAL A 48 10.09 8.51 -12.40
CA VAL A 48 8.94 8.40 -11.48
C VAL A 48 7.75 7.73 -12.16
N ALA A 49 7.42 8.13 -13.39
CA ALA A 49 6.32 7.54 -14.15
C ALA A 49 6.54 6.03 -14.39
N ASP A 50 7.75 5.65 -14.80
CA ASP A 50 8.11 4.25 -15.05
C ASP A 50 7.97 3.41 -13.75
N ALA A 51 8.43 3.93 -12.61
CA ALA A 51 8.29 3.26 -11.31
C ALA A 51 6.82 3.10 -10.88
N VAL A 52 6.00 4.14 -11.07
CA VAL A 52 4.56 4.11 -10.77
C VAL A 52 3.84 3.09 -11.67
N CYS A 53 4.09 3.12 -12.97
CA CYS A 53 3.49 2.21 -13.93
C CYS A 53 3.84 0.76 -13.61
N ALA A 54 5.13 0.46 -13.37
CA ALA A 54 5.57 -0.88 -13.02
C ALA A 54 4.88 -1.40 -11.75
N LYS A 55 4.76 -0.57 -10.71
CA LYS A 55 4.10 -1.00 -9.46
C LYS A 55 2.60 -1.22 -9.64
N LEU A 56 1.93 -0.33 -10.38
CA LEU A 56 0.51 -0.47 -10.65
C LEU A 56 0.21 -1.68 -11.53
N GLU A 57 1.06 -2.01 -12.49
CA GLU A 57 0.93 -3.20 -13.33
C GLU A 57 1.00 -4.49 -12.51
N GLU A 58 1.92 -4.58 -11.54
CA GLU A 58 2.01 -5.70 -10.59
C GLU A 58 0.70 -5.84 -9.79
N ILE A 59 0.19 -4.73 -9.24
CA ILE A 59 -1.05 -4.71 -8.45
C ILE A 59 -2.25 -5.10 -9.32
N GLN A 60 -2.35 -4.56 -10.54
CA GLN A 60 -3.44 -4.84 -11.47
C GLN A 60 -3.43 -6.30 -11.92
N THR A 61 -2.25 -6.86 -12.21
CA THR A 61 -2.09 -8.28 -12.53
C THR A 61 -2.62 -9.14 -11.39
N ARG A 62 -2.16 -8.87 -10.16
CA ARG A 62 -2.59 -9.64 -8.98
C ARG A 62 -4.08 -9.46 -8.67
N TYR A 63 -4.60 -8.25 -8.84
CA TYR A 63 -6.03 -7.96 -8.69
C TYR A 63 -6.85 -8.80 -9.67
N ASN A 64 -6.45 -8.85 -10.95
CA ASN A 64 -7.14 -9.61 -11.98
C ASN A 64 -7.05 -11.13 -11.74
N GLU A 65 -5.93 -11.63 -11.23
CA GLU A 65 -5.82 -13.04 -10.79
C GLU A 65 -6.83 -13.35 -9.67
N ILE A 66 -6.94 -12.47 -8.67
CA ILE A 66 -7.80 -12.68 -7.51
C ILE A 66 -9.28 -12.59 -7.89
N ILE A 67 -9.69 -11.52 -8.58
CA ILE A 67 -11.10 -11.25 -8.89
C ILE A 67 -11.73 -12.29 -9.83
N ASN A 68 -10.91 -12.95 -10.65
CA ASN A 68 -11.35 -14.01 -11.58
C ASN A 68 -11.14 -15.43 -11.02
N SER A 69 -10.88 -15.56 -9.72
CA SER A 69 -10.67 -16.84 -9.04
C SER A 69 -11.61 -16.98 -7.85
N ASP A 70 -11.71 -18.19 -7.29
CA ASP A 70 -12.49 -18.45 -6.06
C ASP A 70 -11.77 -17.99 -4.77
N LEU A 71 -10.62 -17.31 -4.89
CA LEU A 71 -9.81 -16.90 -3.73
C LEU A 71 -10.55 -15.91 -2.82
N ILE A 72 -11.44 -15.09 -3.37
CA ILE A 72 -12.23 -14.13 -2.58
C ILE A 72 -13.16 -14.89 -1.63
N GLU A 73 -13.97 -15.80 -2.17
CA GLU A 73 -14.94 -16.60 -1.43
C GLU A 73 -14.24 -17.45 -0.36
N ILE A 74 -13.15 -18.12 -0.73
CA ILE A 74 -12.34 -18.94 0.19
C ILE A 74 -11.78 -18.07 1.33
N THR A 75 -11.21 -16.90 1.00
CA THR A 75 -10.61 -16.00 2.00
C THR A 75 -11.66 -15.43 2.94
N LEU A 76 -12.81 -15.01 2.41
CA LEU A 76 -13.93 -14.49 3.20
C LEU A 76 -14.52 -15.56 4.11
N ALA A 77 -14.74 -16.78 3.62
CA ALA A 77 -15.24 -17.89 4.44
C ALA A 77 -14.28 -18.22 5.61
N ASN A 78 -12.98 -18.26 5.33
CA ASN A 78 -11.95 -18.48 6.35
C ASN A 78 -11.89 -17.33 7.37
N GLY A 79 -11.98 -16.08 6.90
CA GLY A 79 -12.03 -14.90 7.76
C GLY A 79 -13.25 -14.91 8.67
N ALA A 80 -14.44 -15.20 8.11
CA ALA A 80 -15.69 -15.31 8.85
C ALA A 80 -15.63 -16.40 9.92
N LYS A 81 -15.07 -17.58 9.59
CA LYS A 81 -14.89 -18.67 10.57
C LYS A 81 -14.00 -18.23 11.73
N LYS A 82 -12.87 -17.58 11.46
CA LYS A 82 -11.95 -17.08 12.50
C LYS A 82 -12.61 -16.01 13.36
N ALA A 83 -13.29 -15.04 12.75
CA ALA A 83 -13.97 -13.96 13.45
C ALA A 83 -15.13 -14.48 14.32
N SER A 84 -15.90 -15.45 13.80
CA SER A 84 -17.03 -16.06 14.50
C SER A 84 -16.60 -16.72 15.81
N VAL A 85 -15.50 -17.49 15.81
CA VAL A 85 -14.97 -18.11 17.04
C VAL A 85 -14.72 -17.06 18.13
N ILE A 86 -13.99 -15.99 17.79
CA ILE A 86 -13.66 -14.92 18.75
C ILE A 86 -14.93 -14.18 19.20
N ALA A 87 -15.84 -13.89 18.28
CA ALA A 87 -17.08 -13.18 18.57
C ALA A 87 -18.01 -14.01 19.46
N SER A 88 -18.18 -15.31 19.18
CA SER A 88 -19.01 -16.21 19.97
C SER A 88 -18.51 -16.34 21.41
N GLU A 89 -17.20 -16.41 21.64
CA GLU A 89 -16.65 -16.41 23.00
C GLU A 89 -17.02 -15.15 23.78
N LYS A 90 -16.93 -13.98 23.13
CA LYS A 90 -17.30 -12.72 23.77
C LYS A 90 -18.81 -12.61 23.98
N LEU A 91 -19.60 -13.04 22.99
CA LEU A 91 -21.06 -13.06 23.06
C LEU A 91 -21.53 -13.93 24.21
N ASN A 92 -20.99 -15.14 24.35
CA ASN A 92 -21.31 -16.04 25.46
C ASN A 92 -21.04 -15.40 26.83
N LYS A 93 -19.90 -14.70 26.99
CA LYS A 93 -19.59 -13.98 28.24
C LYS A 93 -20.62 -12.89 28.55
N VAL A 94 -21.05 -12.14 27.52
CA VAL A 94 -22.07 -11.08 27.67
C VAL A 94 -23.43 -11.68 27.99
N GLN A 95 -23.86 -12.71 27.26
CA GLN A 95 -25.14 -13.39 27.46
C GLN A 95 -25.25 -13.95 28.89
N LYS A 96 -24.19 -14.57 29.41
CA LYS A 96 -24.12 -15.02 30.80
C LYS A 96 -24.24 -13.87 31.80
N ALA A 97 -23.54 -12.76 31.54
CA ALA A 97 -23.56 -11.60 32.45
C ALA A 97 -24.95 -10.94 32.55
N ILE A 98 -25.77 -11.01 31.51
CA ILE A 98 -27.11 -10.41 31.47
C ILE A 98 -28.25 -11.42 31.69
N GLY A 99 -27.92 -12.68 32.05
CA GLY A 99 -28.91 -13.71 32.34
C GLY A 99 -29.65 -14.26 31.12
N MET A 100 -29.09 -14.09 29.91
CA MET A 100 -29.64 -14.61 28.66
C MET A 100 -29.08 -16.00 28.30
N GLU A 101 -28.94 -16.92 29.27
CA GLU A 101 -28.66 -18.32 28.94
C GLU A 101 -29.92 -18.97 28.35
N ILE A 102 -29.89 -19.31 27.06
CA ILE A 102 -30.84 -20.26 26.49
C ILE A 102 -30.41 -21.64 26.98
N LEU A 103 -31.26 -22.32 27.76
CA LEU A 103 -31.15 -23.73 28.13
C LEU A 103 -31.12 -24.64 26.90
#